data_AF-A0A3C7WB75-F1
#
_entry.id   AF-A0A3C7WB75-F1
#
_cell.length_a   1.000
_cell.length_b   1.000
_cell.length_c   1.000
_cell.angle_alpha   90.00
_cell.angle_beta   90.00
_cell.angle_gamma   90.00
#
_symmetry.space_group_name_H-M   'P 1'
#
loop_
_entity.id
_entity.type
_entity.pdbx_description
1 polymer ?
#
loop_
_entity_poly.entity_id
_entity_poly.type
_entity_poly.pdbx_seq_one_letter_code
_entity_poly.pdbx_strand_id
1 'polypeptide(L)'
;MVQDAVPIDAAPIDATPIIVGVSQQTWRDQDPTRTPVDALAEVATGALADAGIGPDAVDALVTVPFLAQQVPQLAPLLTPNPGALLADRLGMAPALLTSDYGGNLPQWFINRGADWLVEGRYRTLLLTGAELMATLLGTLRGGGDLPAWREGGD
;
A
#
# COMPACT_ATOMS: atom_id res chain seq x y z
N MET A 1 -7.21 -45.84 21.07
CA MET A 1 -7.87 -45.29 19.86
C MET A 1 -7.18 -43.96 19.59
N VAL A 2 -6.09 -44.01 18.82
CA VAL A 2 -5.36 -42.81 18.39
C VAL A 2 -6.04 -42.38 17.09
N GLN A 3 -6.58 -41.16 17.06
CA GLN A 3 -7.05 -40.58 15.81
C GLN A 3 -5.81 -40.15 15.03
N ASP A 4 -5.58 -40.78 13.89
CA ASP A 4 -4.56 -40.35 12.95
C ASP A 4 -4.91 -38.94 12.47
N ALA A 5 -3.93 -38.02 12.54
CA ALA A 5 -4.07 -36.68 12.02
C ALA A 5 -4.35 -36.77 10.51
N VAL A 6 -5.44 -36.14 10.07
CA VAL A 6 -5.75 -36.01 8.65
C VAL A 6 -4.65 -35.16 8.01
N PRO A 7 -3.92 -35.67 7.00
CA PRO A 7 -2.93 -34.87 6.28
C PRO A 7 -3.64 -33.69 5.62
N ILE A 8 -3.12 -32.48 5.81
CA ILE A 8 -3.66 -31.23 5.24
C ILE A 8 -3.51 -31.21 3.69
N ASP A 9 -2.81 -32.18 3.10
CA ASP A 9 -2.37 -32.14 1.71
C ASP A 9 -3.05 -33.22 0.85
N ALA A 10 -4.27 -32.92 0.36
CA ALA A 10 -4.93 -33.64 -0.75
C ALA A 10 -6.25 -32.99 -1.22
N ALA A 11 -6.87 -32.13 -0.43
CA ALA A 11 -8.03 -31.36 -0.90
C ALA A 11 -7.53 -30.15 -1.72
N PRO A 12 -8.17 -29.79 -2.85
CA PRO A 12 -7.86 -28.54 -3.51
C PRO A 12 -7.99 -27.42 -2.48
N ILE A 13 -6.91 -26.66 -2.27
CA ILE A 13 -6.96 -25.45 -1.45
C ILE A 13 -8.07 -24.58 -2.02
N ASP A 14 -9.02 -24.19 -1.17
CA ASP A 14 -9.96 -23.16 -1.52
C ASP A 14 -9.16 -21.88 -1.78
N ALA A 15 -8.98 -21.56 -3.06
CA ALA A 15 -8.21 -20.42 -3.52
C ALA A 15 -9.05 -19.14 -3.53
N THR A 16 -10.25 -19.14 -2.95
CA THR A 16 -11.11 -17.96 -2.86
C THR A 16 -10.35 -16.81 -2.19
N PRO A 17 -10.11 -15.70 -2.90
CA PRO A 17 -9.47 -14.54 -2.32
C PRO A 17 -10.36 -13.92 -1.24
N ILE A 18 -9.78 -13.64 -0.08
CA ILE A 18 -10.45 -13.02 1.06
C ILE A 18 -9.71 -11.77 1.51
N ILE A 19 -10.44 -10.80 2.05
CA ILE A 19 -9.85 -9.65 2.74
C ILE A 19 -9.72 -10.03 4.22
N VAL A 20 -8.49 -10.04 4.74
CA VAL A 20 -8.20 -10.47 6.11
C VAL A 20 -7.89 -9.33 7.07
N GLY A 21 -7.66 -8.11 6.56
CA GLY A 21 -7.47 -6.92 7.38
C GLY A 21 -7.61 -5.64 6.58
N VAL A 22 -8.02 -4.56 7.25
CA VAL A 22 -8.24 -3.24 6.66
C VAL A 22 -7.79 -2.14 7.61
N SER A 23 -7.42 -0.99 7.05
CA SER A 23 -7.17 0.22 7.82
C SER A 23 -7.42 1.44 6.96
N GLN A 24 -7.92 2.50 7.60
CA GLN A 24 -8.16 3.79 6.97
C GLN A 24 -7.92 4.89 8.00
N GLN A 25 -7.26 5.96 7.57
CA GLN A 25 -7.06 7.14 8.39
C GLN A 25 -7.43 8.42 7.62
N THR A 26 -7.95 9.41 8.34
CA THR A 26 -8.23 10.75 7.80
C THR A 26 -7.62 11.81 8.69
N TRP A 27 -6.59 12.48 8.19
CA TRP A 27 -5.99 13.64 8.84
C TRP A 27 -6.77 14.90 8.47
N ARG A 28 -7.23 15.64 9.49
CA ARG A 28 -7.96 16.91 9.31
C ARG A 28 -7.07 18.14 9.44
N ASP A 29 -5.92 18.00 10.10
CA ASP A 29 -4.85 18.98 10.04
C ASP A 29 -4.17 18.98 8.66
N GLN A 30 -3.44 20.06 8.37
CA GLN A 30 -2.60 20.20 7.17
C GLN A 30 -1.13 20.24 7.56
N ASP A 31 -0.69 19.29 8.40
CA ASP A 31 0.70 19.20 8.83
C ASP A 31 1.62 18.85 7.63
N PRO A 32 2.49 19.77 7.18
CA PRO A 32 3.39 19.52 6.06
C PRO A 32 4.52 18.54 6.39
N THR A 33 4.76 18.24 7.67
CA THR A 33 5.80 17.30 8.09
C THR A 33 5.38 15.84 7.90
N ARG A 34 4.07 15.57 7.77
CA ARG A 34 3.55 14.25 7.40
C ARG A 34 3.71 14.04 5.90
N THR A 35 4.61 13.14 5.54
CA THR A 35 4.84 12.75 4.15
C THR A 35 3.77 11.77 3.67
N PRO A 36 3.53 11.65 2.36
CA PRO A 36 2.66 10.60 1.82
C PRO A 36 3.09 9.19 2.23
N VAL A 37 4.40 8.95 2.37
CA VAL A 37 4.91 7.65 2.80
C VAL A 37 4.70 7.42 4.30
N ASP A 38 4.67 8.46 5.15
CA ASP A 38 4.22 8.32 6.55
C ASP A 38 2.76 7.89 6.62
N ALA A 39 1.91 8.52 5.81
CA ALA A 39 0.51 8.18 5.71
C ALA A 39 0.30 6.72 5.23
N LEU A 40 1.05 6.30 4.21
CA LEU A 40 1.05 4.91 3.74
C LEU A 40 1.52 3.94 4.83
N ALA A 41 2.57 4.27 5.57
CA ALA A 41 3.11 3.43 6.64
C ALA A 41 2.12 3.26 7.80
N GLU A 42 1.42 4.33 8.19
CA GLU A 42 0.40 4.28 9.24
C GLU A 42 -0.76 3.35 8.86
N VAL A 43 -1.32 3.51 7.66
CA VAL A 43 -2.46 2.67 7.22
C VAL A 43 -2.01 1.23 6.92
N ALA A 44 -0.84 1.02 6.33
CA ALA A 44 -0.29 -0.31 6.10
C ALA A 44 -0.07 -1.07 7.42
N THR A 45 0.53 -0.42 8.41
CA THR A 45 0.73 -1.01 9.74
C THR A 45 -0.61 -1.36 10.39
N GLY A 46 -1.61 -0.47 10.29
CA GLY A 46 -2.96 -0.75 10.78
C GLY A 46 -3.61 -1.95 10.11
N ALA A 47 -3.47 -2.10 8.79
CA ALA A 47 -4.06 -3.22 8.05
C ALA A 47 -3.39 -4.56 8.39
N LEU A 48 -2.06 -4.56 8.56
CA LEU A 48 -1.29 -5.73 9.02
C LEU A 48 -1.70 -6.13 10.45
N ALA A 49 -1.90 -5.15 11.33
CA ALA A 49 -2.36 -5.38 12.70
C ALA A 49 -3.79 -5.94 12.75
N ASP A 50 -4.72 -5.40 11.94
CA ASP A 50 -6.10 -5.90 11.83
C ASP A 50 -6.13 -7.35 11.30
N ALA A 51 -5.23 -7.69 10.38
CA ALA A 51 -5.05 -9.05 9.88
C ALA A 51 -4.32 -10.00 10.86
N GLY A 52 -3.68 -9.47 11.90
CA GLY A 52 -2.88 -10.26 12.84
C GLY A 52 -1.61 -10.86 12.23
N ILE A 53 -1.05 -10.23 11.20
CA ILE A 53 0.16 -10.69 10.49
C ILE A 53 1.30 -9.67 10.57
N GLY A 54 2.53 -10.16 10.40
CA GLY A 54 3.72 -9.33 10.29
C GLY A 54 3.99 -8.83 8.86
N PRO A 55 4.87 -7.83 8.69
CA PRO A 55 5.27 -7.34 7.37
C PRO A 55 5.96 -8.40 6.49
N ASP A 56 6.59 -9.40 7.12
CA ASP A 56 7.25 -10.55 6.49
C ASP A 56 6.28 -11.51 5.79
N ALA A 57 4.98 -11.43 6.09
CA ALA A 57 3.94 -12.21 5.43
C ALA A 57 3.48 -11.61 4.10
N VAL A 58 3.92 -10.40 3.73
CA VAL A 58 3.48 -9.71 2.50
C VAL A 58 4.35 -10.12 1.31
N ASP A 59 3.76 -10.86 0.35
CA ASP A 59 4.47 -11.26 -0.88
C ASP A 59 4.44 -10.18 -1.97
N ALA A 60 3.37 -9.38 -1.99
CA ALA A 60 3.16 -8.31 -2.98
C ALA A 60 2.64 -7.05 -2.32
N LEU A 61 3.24 -5.92 -2.68
CA LEU A 61 2.82 -4.58 -2.27
C LEU A 61 2.33 -3.82 -3.49
N VAL A 62 1.03 -3.57 -3.53
CA VAL A 62 0.40 -2.70 -4.52
C VAL A 62 0.26 -1.30 -3.93
N THR A 63 0.89 -0.32 -4.55
CA THR A 63 0.76 1.10 -4.17
C THR A 63 -0.02 1.86 -5.22
N VAL A 64 -1.15 2.44 -4.83
CA VAL A 64 -1.90 3.38 -5.68
C VAL A 64 -1.13 4.71 -5.68
N PRO A 65 -0.77 5.26 -6.86
CA PRO A 65 0.01 6.49 -6.93
C PRO A 65 -0.78 7.68 -6.39
N PHE A 66 -0.08 8.56 -5.66
CA PHE A 66 -0.64 9.85 -5.25
C PHE A 66 -0.99 10.65 -6.51
N LEU A 67 -2.23 11.17 -6.61
CA LEU A 67 -2.71 11.92 -7.77
C LEU A 67 -1.77 13.08 -8.18
N ALA A 68 -1.13 13.74 -7.22
CA ALA A 68 -0.19 14.81 -7.49
C ALA A 68 1.06 14.34 -8.27
N GLN A 69 1.42 13.06 -8.22
CA GLN A 69 2.51 12.47 -9.00
C GLN A 69 2.24 12.49 -10.51
N GLN A 70 0.97 12.62 -10.91
CA GLN A 70 0.55 12.71 -12.31
C GLN A 70 0.59 14.14 -12.86
N VAL A 71 0.83 15.13 -12.00
CA VAL A 71 0.93 16.53 -12.40
C VAL A 71 2.42 16.85 -12.56
N PRO A 72 2.93 17.13 -13.78
CA PRO A 72 4.37 17.30 -14.01
C PRO A 72 5.05 18.36 -13.14
N GLN A 73 4.31 19.38 -12.71
CA GLN A 73 4.80 20.44 -11.84
C GLN A 73 4.87 20.04 -10.36
N LEU A 74 4.09 19.04 -9.94
CA LEU A 74 4.01 18.57 -8.57
C LEU A 74 4.79 17.27 -8.35
N ALA A 75 4.94 16.42 -9.37
CA ALA A 75 5.70 15.17 -9.28
C ALA A 75 7.12 15.35 -8.72
N PRO A 76 7.88 16.42 -9.05
CA PRO A 76 9.18 16.67 -8.45
C PRO A 76 9.15 16.96 -6.93
N LEU A 77 7.99 17.13 -6.31
CA LEU A 77 7.86 17.32 -4.86
C LEU A 77 7.68 15.98 -4.12
N LEU A 78 7.56 14.87 -4.86
CA LEU A 78 7.18 13.57 -4.32
C LEU A 78 8.28 12.53 -4.54
N THR A 79 8.40 11.60 -3.60
CA THR A 79 9.17 10.37 -3.75
C THR A 79 8.76 9.65 -5.05
N PRO A 80 9.69 9.29 -5.96
CA PRO A 80 9.35 8.68 -7.23
C PRO A 80 8.84 7.25 -7.08
N ASN A 81 9.37 6.49 -6.11
CA ASN A 81 8.92 5.13 -5.79
C ASN A 81 8.45 5.01 -4.32
N PRO A 82 7.23 5.48 -3.99
CA PRO A 82 6.72 5.42 -2.61
C PRO A 82 6.53 3.98 -2.11
N GLY A 83 6.29 3.02 -3.01
CA GLY A 83 6.16 1.60 -2.67
C GLY A 83 7.48 0.99 -2.19
N ALA A 84 8.60 1.30 -2.86
CA ALA A 84 9.93 0.87 -2.42
C ALA A 84 10.27 1.45 -1.05
N LEU A 85 10.08 2.76 -0.87
CA LEU A 85 10.37 3.40 0.42
C LEU A 85 9.48 2.87 1.55
N LEU A 86 8.21 2.54 1.26
CA LEU A 86 7.32 1.91 2.23
C LEU A 86 7.81 0.51 2.62
N ALA A 87 8.23 -0.31 1.64
CA ALA A 87 8.77 -1.63 1.89
C ALA A 87 10.01 -1.57 2.79
N ASP A 88 10.95 -0.66 2.50
CA ASP A 88 12.14 -0.43 3.31
C ASP A 88 11.78 -0.02 4.75
N ARG A 89 10.85 0.94 4.91
CA ARG A 89 10.44 1.43 6.23
C ARG A 89 9.78 0.37 7.11
N LEU A 90 9.02 -0.55 6.51
CA LEU A 90 8.32 -1.60 7.23
C LEU A 90 9.11 -2.92 7.29
N GLY A 91 10.33 -2.97 6.72
CA GLY A 91 11.14 -4.18 6.68
C GLY A 91 10.53 -5.30 5.84
N MET A 92 9.80 -4.94 4.77
CA MET A 92 9.19 -5.89 3.84
C MET A 92 10.11 -6.16 2.65
N ALA A 93 10.02 -7.34 2.05
CA ALA A 93 10.67 -7.67 0.78
C ALA A 93 9.68 -8.18 -0.29
N PRO A 94 8.62 -7.41 -0.62
CA PRO A 94 7.56 -7.87 -1.50
C PRO A 94 7.88 -7.60 -2.98
N ALA A 95 7.13 -8.22 -3.88
CA ALA A 95 7.00 -7.72 -5.25
C ALA A 95 6.31 -6.34 -5.22
N LEU A 96 6.97 -5.31 -5.76
CA LEU A 96 6.44 -3.95 -5.85
C LEU A 96 5.59 -3.80 -7.12
N LEU A 97 4.33 -3.39 -6.95
CA LEU A 97 3.36 -3.26 -8.03
C LEU A 97 2.71 -1.87 -7.97
N THR A 98 2.62 -1.22 -9.13
CA THR A 98 1.94 0.07 -9.30
C THR A 98 1.36 0.14 -10.71
N SER A 99 0.56 1.18 -10.99
CA SER A 99 -0.03 1.47 -12.29
C SER A 99 0.06 2.97 -12.54
N ASP A 100 -0.03 3.37 -13.80
CA ASP A 100 0.19 4.77 -14.20
C ASP A 100 -0.87 5.69 -13.58
N TYR A 101 -2.15 5.56 -13.95
CA TYR A 101 -3.22 6.43 -13.43
C TYR A 101 -4.63 5.92 -13.75
N GLY A 102 -5.60 6.28 -12.90
CA GLY A 102 -7.03 6.04 -13.13
C GLY A 102 -7.86 6.15 -11.86
N GLY A 103 -9.01 6.84 -11.92
CA GLY A 103 -9.88 7.00 -10.74
C GLY A 103 -10.48 5.70 -10.20
N ASN A 104 -10.39 4.61 -10.95
CA ASN A 104 -10.85 3.28 -10.55
C ASN A 104 -9.72 2.36 -10.08
N LEU A 105 -8.47 2.84 -9.99
CA LEU A 105 -7.30 1.99 -9.69
C LEU A 105 -7.46 1.13 -8.44
N PRO A 106 -7.97 1.63 -7.29
CA PRO A 106 -8.18 0.77 -6.12
C PRO A 106 -9.07 -0.44 -6.42
N GLN A 107 -10.21 -0.22 -7.11
CA GLN A 107 -11.12 -1.30 -7.48
C GLN A 107 -10.50 -2.24 -8.52
N TRP A 108 -9.77 -1.70 -9.48
CA TRP A 108 -9.08 -2.49 -10.49
C TRP A 108 -8.03 -3.41 -9.84
N PHE A 109 -7.25 -2.90 -8.90
CA PHE A 109 -6.26 -3.67 -8.17
C PHE A 109 -6.88 -4.71 -7.24
N ILE A 110 -8.05 -4.46 -6.64
CA ILE A 110 -8.78 -5.50 -5.90
C ILE A 110 -9.11 -6.68 -6.82
N ASN A 111 -9.69 -6.40 -8.00
CA ASN A 111 -10.05 -7.44 -8.96
C ASN A 111 -8.81 -8.17 -9.48
N ARG A 112 -7.77 -7.43 -9.85
CA ARG A 112 -6.55 -8.02 -10.39
C ARG A 112 -5.74 -8.78 -9.34
N GLY A 113 -5.75 -8.30 -8.10
CA GLY A 113 -5.16 -8.97 -6.95
C GLY A 113 -5.84 -10.31 -6.66
N ALA A 114 -7.17 -10.36 -6.77
CA ALA A 114 -7.92 -11.61 -6.66
C ALA A 114 -7.48 -12.63 -7.73
N ASP A 115 -7.34 -12.21 -9.00
CA ASP A 115 -6.80 -13.09 -10.05
C ASP A 115 -5.40 -13.61 -9.70
N TRP A 116 -4.50 -12.74 -9.22
CA TRP A 116 -3.13 -13.14 -8.89
C TRP A 116 -3.05 -14.15 -7.74
N LEU A 117 -3.94 -14.02 -6.75
CA LEU A 117 -4.06 -14.97 -5.65
C LEU A 117 -4.59 -16.33 -6.14
N VAL A 118 -5.62 -16.33 -7.00
CA VAL A 118 -6.17 -17.56 -7.60
C VAL A 118 -5.14 -18.25 -8.52
N GLU A 119 -4.37 -17.48 -9.27
CA GLU A 119 -3.28 -17.96 -10.13
C GLU A 119 -2.08 -18.49 -9.31
N GLY A 120 -2.04 -18.28 -7.99
CA GLY A 120 -0.94 -18.67 -7.12
C GLY A 120 0.33 -17.84 -7.31
N ARG A 121 0.23 -16.65 -7.94
CA ARG A 121 1.37 -15.75 -8.17
C ARG A 121 1.87 -15.11 -6.88
N TYR A 122 0.95 -14.86 -5.95
CA TYR A 122 1.20 -14.38 -4.60
C TYR A 122 0.29 -15.14 -3.63
N ARG A 123 0.65 -15.22 -2.35
CA ARG A 123 -0.20 -15.77 -1.31
C ARG A 123 -0.79 -14.68 -0.42
N THR A 124 -0.14 -13.52 -0.33
CA THR A 124 -0.63 -12.37 0.42
C THR A 124 -0.27 -11.08 -0.30
N LEU A 125 -1.25 -10.21 -0.44
CA LEU A 125 -1.13 -8.93 -1.12
C LEU A 125 -1.57 -7.81 -0.19
N LEU A 126 -0.74 -6.78 -0.05
CA LEU A 126 -1.08 -5.53 0.60
C LEU A 126 -1.38 -4.48 -0.48
N LEU A 127 -2.61 -3.97 -0.53
CA LEU A 127 -3.02 -2.85 -1.37
C LEU A 127 -3.12 -1.59 -0.52
N THR A 128 -2.38 -0.55 -0.88
CA THR A 128 -2.34 0.71 -0.13
C THR A 128 -2.35 1.93 -1.04
N GLY A 129 -2.74 3.07 -0.48
CA GLY A 129 -2.79 4.37 -1.16
C GLY A 129 -3.01 5.48 -0.14
N ALA A 130 -2.48 6.68 -0.41
CA ALA A 130 -2.63 7.84 0.47
C ALA A 130 -2.73 9.13 -0.35
N GLU A 131 -3.55 10.06 0.14
CA GLU A 131 -3.77 11.37 -0.47
C GLU A 131 -3.67 12.45 0.60
N LEU A 132 -2.66 13.33 0.47
CA LEU A 132 -2.47 14.50 1.34
C LEU A 132 -2.70 15.80 0.56
N MET A 133 -3.67 15.80 -0.37
CA MET A 133 -3.90 16.90 -1.31
C MET A 133 -4.23 18.23 -0.61
N ALA A 134 -4.94 18.19 0.52
CA ALA A 134 -5.25 19.40 1.29
C ALA A 134 -3.97 20.06 1.83
N THR A 135 -3.06 19.27 2.40
CA THR A 135 -1.74 19.72 2.86
C THR A 135 -0.90 20.25 1.71
N LEU A 136 -0.81 19.49 0.61
CA LEU A 136 -0.03 19.89 -0.57
C LEU A 136 -0.46 21.26 -1.10
N LEU A 137 -1.76 21.41 -1.39
CA LEU A 137 -2.29 22.66 -1.95
C LEU A 137 -2.30 23.80 -0.93
N GLY A 138 -2.52 23.50 0.36
CA GLY A 138 -2.45 24.46 1.44
C GLY A 138 -1.07 25.09 1.57
N THR A 139 -0.04 24.26 1.64
CA THR A 139 1.37 24.68 1.74
C THR A 139 1.79 25.53 0.53
N LEU A 140 1.51 25.07 -0.69
CA LEU A 140 1.91 25.78 -1.90
C LEU A 140 1.18 27.14 -2.04
N ARG A 141 -0.10 27.23 -1.68
CA ARG A 141 -0.84 28.51 -1.65
C ARG A 141 -0.31 29.47 -0.60
N GLY A 142 0.22 28.95 0.50
CA GLY A 142 0.88 29.73 1.54
C GLY A 142 2.30 30.18 1.18
N GLY A 143 2.83 29.77 0.02
CA GLY A 143 4.20 30.06 -0.39
C GLY A 143 5.27 29.22 0.32
N GLY A 144 4.89 28.14 0.99
CA GLY A 144 5.80 27.20 1.63
C GLY A 144 6.31 26.10 0.70
N ASP A 145 7.18 25.24 1.23
CA ASP A 145 7.76 24.08 0.55
C ASP A 145 7.48 22.77 1.32
N LEU A 146 7.82 21.64 0.68
CA LEU A 146 7.60 20.28 1.21
C LEU A 146 8.87 19.43 1.06
N PRO A 147 10.00 19.83 1.65
CA PRO A 147 11.30 19.17 1.41
C PRO A 147 11.28 17.69 1.81
N ALA A 148 10.59 17.33 2.90
CA ALA A 148 10.50 15.96 3.38
C ALA A 148 9.70 15.03 2.44
N TRP A 149 8.89 15.57 1.53
CA TRP A 149 8.01 14.76 0.67
C TRP A 149 8.75 14.09 -0.50
N ARG A 150 10.00 14.50 -0.77
CA ARG A 150 10.84 13.98 -1.87
C ARG A 150 12.02 13.13 -1.42
N GLU A 151 11.97 12.55 -0.22
CA GLU A 151 13.04 11.72 0.30
C GLU A 151 12.92 10.25 -0.17
N GLY A 152 14.05 9.58 -0.40
CA GLY A 152 14.17 8.14 -0.68
C GLY A 152 13.53 7.65 -1.99
N GLY A 153 13.37 6.33 -2.09
CA GLY A 153 12.66 5.67 -3.20
C GLY A 153 13.34 5.74 -4.56
N ASP A 154 14.68 5.70 -4.58
CA ASP A 154 15.50 5.58 -5.80
C ASP A 154 15.37 4.19 -6.48
#